data_AF-A0A351FNE1-F1
#
_entry.id   AF-A0A351FNE1-F1
#
_cell.length_a   1.000
_cell.length_b   1.000
_cell.length_c   1.000
_cell.angle_alpha   90.00
_cell.angle_beta   90.00
_cell.angle_gamma   90.00
#
_symmetry.space_group_name_H-M   'P 1'
#
loop_
_entity.id
_entity.type
_entity.pdbx_description
1 polymer ?
#
loop_
_entity_poly.entity_id
_entity_poly.type
_entity_poly.pdbx_seq_one_letter_code
_entity_poly.pdbx_strand_id
1 'polypeptide(L)'
;SVVLLEAALFYGLASVFFRTSRYSYISAAALCAATWQFVLHFQFPHGLLTALIATIGLAAIIIARFMGANATGLPRQPVKSQGAESGLGFSVLWFGHGALSVALIVALLSGLAHVAAVNISGRLPTIVDWWNLGIVSFTAALAAIIAPRGTWTRVYSVGTVAMMALVCLTIHVALDLTPLRKLEIFLVVAGCVMLSASYIARFREGLGEAVDDVVTCGLWLGSSLVALPILITVFHHWSNNASFAVYDEIALITLTFLMLMTGLVWQVKGSTAIGGGSLFLYLLILVASLIYRPQVAIGIYLAIGGGVVFAIGLMLAIYRERLTRIPERIANRQGVFQVMSWR
;
A
#
# COMPACT_ATOMS: atom_id res chain seq x y z
N SER A 1 31.77 -15.74 -13.45
CA SER A 1 30.70 -14.89 -14.00
C SER A 1 30.45 -15.17 -15.47
N VAL A 2 31.49 -15.20 -16.31
CA VAL A 2 31.37 -15.43 -17.76
C VAL A 2 30.62 -16.73 -18.11
N VAL A 3 30.95 -17.87 -17.49
CA VAL A 3 30.29 -19.16 -17.75
C VAL A 3 28.78 -19.13 -17.46
N LEU A 4 28.35 -18.46 -16.39
CA LEU A 4 26.92 -18.36 -16.05
C LEU A 4 26.19 -17.41 -16.99
N LEU A 5 26.87 -16.35 -17.45
CA LEU A 5 26.33 -15.44 -18.44
C LEU A 5 26.18 -16.14 -19.80
N GLU A 6 27.17 -16.92 -20.20
CA GLU A 6 27.11 -17.77 -21.39
C GLU A 6 25.97 -18.78 -21.29
N ALA A 7 25.80 -19.45 -20.15
CA ALA A 7 24.68 -20.33 -19.90
C ALA A 7 23.33 -19.58 -20.00
N ALA A 8 23.24 -18.38 -19.43
CA ALA A 8 22.03 -17.56 -19.50
C ALA A 8 21.68 -17.18 -20.94
N LEU A 9 22.68 -16.79 -21.74
CA LEU A 9 22.53 -16.50 -23.17
C LEU A 9 22.15 -17.74 -23.97
N PHE A 10 22.82 -18.87 -23.72
CA PHE A 10 22.56 -20.14 -24.40
C PHE A 10 21.13 -20.63 -24.13
N TYR A 11 20.71 -20.69 -22.87
CA TYR A 11 19.34 -21.07 -22.53
C TYR A 11 18.31 -20.03 -22.97
N GLY A 12 18.68 -18.75 -23.02
CA GLY A 12 17.86 -17.67 -23.56
C GLY A 12 17.57 -17.91 -25.04
N LEU A 13 18.62 -18.13 -25.84
CA LEU A 13 18.51 -18.48 -27.25
C LEU A 13 17.74 -19.79 -27.45
N ALA A 14 18.04 -20.83 -26.66
CA ALA A 14 17.31 -22.09 -26.70
C ALA A 14 15.81 -21.90 -26.42
N SER A 15 15.44 -21.00 -25.51
CA SER A 15 14.04 -20.68 -25.24
C SER A 15 13.34 -20.00 -26.44
N VAL A 16 14.08 -19.19 -27.21
CA VAL A 16 13.58 -18.55 -28.44
C VAL A 16 13.39 -19.59 -29.54
N PHE A 17 14.35 -20.50 -29.72
CA PHE A 17 14.30 -21.51 -30.79
C PHE A 17 13.31 -22.65 -30.51
N PHE A 18 13.36 -23.25 -29.32
CA PHE A 18 12.58 -24.43 -28.97
C PHE A 18 11.21 -24.10 -28.39
N ARG A 19 10.88 -22.82 -28.18
CA ARG A 19 9.58 -22.32 -27.70
C ARG A 19 9.04 -23.05 -26.45
N THR A 20 9.94 -23.51 -25.59
CA THR A 20 9.62 -24.31 -24.41
C THR A 20 9.89 -23.50 -23.14
N SER A 21 8.87 -23.36 -22.29
CA SER A 21 8.91 -22.52 -21.07
C SER A 21 9.99 -22.94 -20.08
N ARG A 22 10.39 -24.22 -20.07
CA ARG A 22 11.45 -24.76 -19.20
C ARG A 22 12.77 -24.03 -19.38
N TYR A 23 13.16 -23.71 -20.62
CA TYR A 23 14.43 -23.04 -20.89
C TYR A 23 14.43 -21.58 -20.45
N SER A 24 13.26 -20.92 -20.44
CA SER A 24 13.13 -19.54 -19.94
C SER A 24 13.39 -19.44 -18.44
N TYR A 25 12.95 -20.41 -17.65
CA TYR A 25 13.26 -20.47 -16.21
C TYR A 25 14.75 -20.70 -15.95
N ILE A 26 15.37 -21.61 -16.71
CA ILE A 26 16.80 -21.91 -16.56
C ILE A 26 17.64 -20.71 -16.98
N SER A 27 17.28 -20.03 -18.07
CA SER A 27 17.91 -18.77 -18.50
C SER A 27 17.78 -17.68 -17.43
N ALA A 28 16.59 -17.51 -16.84
CA ALA A 28 16.37 -16.57 -15.75
C ALA A 28 17.23 -16.89 -14.51
N ALA A 29 17.27 -18.15 -14.10
CA ALA A 29 18.08 -18.61 -12.98
C ALA A 29 19.59 -18.41 -13.25
N ALA A 30 20.06 -18.75 -14.45
CA ALA A 30 21.44 -18.55 -14.86
C ALA A 30 21.81 -17.06 -14.90
N LEU A 31 20.92 -16.19 -15.41
CA LEU A 31 21.14 -14.75 -15.42
C LEU A 31 21.18 -14.19 -13.99
N CYS A 32 20.29 -14.63 -13.11
CA CYS A 32 20.31 -14.25 -11.69
C CYS A 32 21.61 -14.68 -11.03
N ALA A 33 22.07 -15.90 -11.28
CA ALA A 33 23.33 -16.43 -10.74
C ALA A 33 24.56 -15.69 -11.30
N ALA A 34 24.55 -15.33 -12.60
CA ALA A 34 25.60 -14.53 -13.23
C ALA A 34 25.67 -13.13 -12.61
N THR A 35 24.51 -12.49 -12.42
CA THR A 35 24.38 -11.17 -11.79
C THR A 35 24.85 -11.22 -10.33
N TRP A 36 24.51 -12.29 -9.61
CA TRP A 36 25.00 -12.53 -8.25
C TRP A 36 26.53 -12.65 -8.18
N GLN A 37 27.14 -13.45 -9.05
CA GLN A 37 28.60 -13.55 -9.10
C GLN A 37 29.27 -12.22 -9.47
N PHE A 38 28.65 -11.44 -10.37
CA PHE A 38 29.15 -10.13 -10.73
C PHE A 38 29.14 -9.17 -9.52
N VAL A 39 28.05 -9.13 -8.76
CA VAL A 39 27.94 -8.31 -7.55
C VAL A 39 28.96 -8.71 -6.49
N LEU A 40 29.15 -10.02 -6.27
CA LEU A 40 30.17 -10.51 -5.34
C LEU A 40 31.58 -10.06 -5.73
N HIS A 41 31.89 -10.02 -7.03
CA HIS A 41 33.20 -9.58 -7.51
C HIS A 41 33.48 -8.11 -7.19
N PHE A 42 32.46 -7.25 -7.30
CA PHE A 42 32.58 -5.80 -7.03
C PHE A 42 32.26 -5.41 -5.58
N GLN A 43 31.99 -6.37 -4.70
CA GLN A 43 31.62 -6.15 -3.29
C GLN A 43 30.44 -5.19 -3.09
N PHE A 44 29.48 -5.19 -4.02
CA PHE A 44 28.28 -4.37 -3.86
C PHE A 44 27.46 -4.87 -2.65
N PRO A 45 26.76 -3.96 -1.94
CA PRO A 45 25.83 -4.34 -0.88
C PRO A 45 24.80 -5.35 -1.39
N HIS A 46 24.71 -6.51 -0.75
CA HIS A 46 23.85 -7.62 -1.16
C HIS A 46 22.38 -7.21 -1.34
N GLY A 47 21.90 -6.24 -0.54
CA GLY A 47 20.52 -5.74 -0.65
C GLY A 47 20.21 -5.01 -1.96
N LEU A 48 21.18 -4.37 -2.61
CA LEU A 48 20.92 -3.67 -3.88
C LEU A 48 20.63 -4.66 -5.02
N LEU A 49 21.23 -5.84 -4.98
CA LEU A 49 21.04 -6.86 -6.01
C LEU A 49 19.63 -7.44 -6.00
N THR A 50 19.08 -7.76 -4.84
CA THR A 50 17.72 -8.29 -4.72
C THR A 50 16.69 -7.29 -5.22
N ALA A 51 16.86 -6.01 -4.87
CA ALA A 51 16.04 -4.93 -5.40
C ALA A 51 16.16 -4.82 -6.93
N LEU A 52 17.38 -4.87 -7.47
CA LEU A 52 17.62 -4.82 -8.92
C LEU A 52 16.91 -5.98 -9.64
N ILE A 53 17.08 -7.23 -9.18
CA ILE A 53 16.44 -8.40 -9.79
C ILE A 53 14.91 -8.27 -9.74
N ALA A 54 14.35 -7.80 -8.62
CA ALA A 54 12.92 -7.56 -8.49
C ALA A 54 12.42 -6.51 -9.50
N THR A 55 13.14 -5.39 -9.65
CA THR A 55 12.77 -4.34 -10.62
C THR A 55 12.87 -4.81 -12.07
N ILE A 56 13.90 -5.59 -12.42
CA ILE A 56 14.04 -6.19 -13.76
C ILE A 56 12.91 -7.19 -14.03
N GLY A 57 12.58 -8.04 -13.05
CA GLY A 57 11.47 -8.98 -13.15
C GLY A 57 10.13 -8.29 -13.39
N LEU A 58 9.86 -7.22 -12.64
CA LEU A 58 8.66 -6.39 -12.81
C LEU A 58 8.64 -5.70 -14.19
N ALA A 59 9.76 -5.11 -14.62
CA ALA A 59 9.87 -4.48 -15.93
C ALA A 59 9.59 -5.48 -17.07
N ALA A 60 10.10 -6.71 -16.97
CA ALA A 60 9.82 -7.77 -17.93
C ALA A 60 8.32 -8.12 -17.98
N ILE A 61 7.64 -8.20 -16.83
CA ILE A 61 6.18 -8.43 -16.78
C ILE A 61 5.42 -7.28 -17.48
N ILE A 62 5.83 -6.03 -17.24
CA ILE A 62 5.22 -4.84 -17.86
C ILE A 62 5.43 -4.86 -19.38
N ILE A 63 6.65 -5.12 -19.85
CA ILE A 63 6.98 -5.20 -21.28
C ILE A 63 6.15 -6.32 -21.94
N ALA A 64 6.08 -7.49 -21.31
CA ALA A 64 5.28 -8.60 -21.81
C ALA A 64 3.79 -8.24 -21.95
N ARG A 65 3.25 -7.46 -21.01
CA ARG A 65 1.87 -6.93 -21.10
C ARG A 65 1.68 -5.99 -22.29
N PHE A 66 2.63 -5.07 -22.53
CA PHE A 66 2.59 -4.18 -23.69
C PHE A 66 2.72 -4.94 -25.03
N MET A 67 3.44 -6.06 -25.04
CA MET A 67 3.53 -6.94 -26.21
C MET A 67 2.26 -7.77 -26.49
N GLY A 68 1.16 -7.53 -25.75
CA GLY A 68 -0.10 -8.21 -25.97
C GLY A 68 -0.14 -9.63 -25.41
N ALA A 69 0.70 -9.95 -24.41
CA ALA A 69 0.56 -11.18 -23.62
C ALA A 69 -0.69 -11.09 -22.73
N ASN A 70 -1.86 -11.14 -23.36
CA ASN A 70 -3.14 -11.24 -22.68
C ASN A 70 -3.35 -12.70 -22.32
N ALA A 71 -3.26 -13.03 -21.03
CA ALA A 71 -3.72 -14.31 -20.50
C ALA A 71 -5.26 -14.40 -20.49
N THR A 72 -5.91 -13.97 -21.57
CA THR A 72 -7.33 -14.22 -21.81
C THR A 72 -7.45 -15.67 -22.27
N GLY A 73 -7.54 -16.58 -21.31
CA GLY A 73 -7.75 -17.99 -21.62
C GLY A 73 -7.64 -18.87 -20.39
N LEU A 74 -8.66 -18.87 -19.54
CA LEU A 74 -9.08 -20.16 -18.97
C LEU A 74 -9.52 -21.00 -20.19
N PRO A 75 -8.81 -22.08 -20.56
CA PRO A 75 -9.26 -22.94 -21.63
C PRO A 75 -10.44 -23.75 -21.08
N ARG A 76 -11.65 -23.16 -21.11
CA ARG A 76 -12.89 -23.88 -20.79
C ARG A 76 -13.46 -24.60 -22.01
N GLN A 77 -12.76 -24.61 -23.14
CA GLN A 77 -13.07 -25.53 -24.23
C GLN A 77 -11.79 -26.12 -24.83
N PRO A 78 -11.68 -27.46 -24.91
CA PRO A 78 -10.59 -28.13 -25.62
C PRO A 78 -10.83 -28.00 -27.13
N VAL A 79 -10.68 -26.80 -27.67
CA VAL A 79 -10.59 -26.61 -29.12
C VAL A 79 -9.14 -26.88 -29.51
N LYS A 80 -8.91 -27.98 -30.23
CA LYS A 80 -7.65 -28.38 -30.88
C LYS A 80 -7.08 -27.27 -31.77
N SER A 81 -6.50 -26.24 -31.19
CA SER A 81 -5.72 -25.22 -31.92
C SER A 81 -4.33 -25.13 -31.31
N GLN A 82 -3.51 -26.15 -31.60
CA GLN A 82 -2.10 -26.29 -31.19
C GLN A 82 -1.15 -25.24 -31.81
N GLY A 83 -1.63 -24.13 -32.37
CA GLY A 83 -0.82 -23.25 -33.23
C GLY A 83 -0.44 -21.88 -32.66
N ALA A 84 -1.20 -21.31 -31.72
CA ALA A 84 -1.19 -19.85 -31.55
C ALA A 84 -0.65 -19.29 -30.21
N GLU A 85 -0.24 -20.13 -29.25
CA GLU A 85 0.16 -19.64 -27.91
C GLU A 85 1.65 -19.28 -27.74
N SER A 86 2.45 -19.24 -28.82
CA SER A 86 3.90 -18.99 -28.74
C SER A 86 4.34 -17.61 -29.22
N GLY A 87 3.68 -16.56 -28.71
CA GLY A 87 4.17 -15.19 -28.89
C GLY A 87 5.44 -14.93 -28.07
N LEU A 88 6.40 -14.17 -28.61
CA LEU A 88 7.61 -13.72 -27.91
C LEU A 88 7.33 -13.10 -26.53
N GLY A 89 6.17 -12.45 -26.36
CA GLY A 89 5.74 -11.88 -25.07
C GLY A 89 5.57 -12.91 -23.96
N PHE A 90 5.26 -14.18 -24.28
CA PHE A 90 5.07 -15.22 -23.28
C PHE A 90 6.38 -15.63 -22.62
N SER A 91 7.47 -15.78 -23.39
CA SER A 91 8.79 -16.10 -22.82
C SER A 91 9.31 -15.00 -21.89
N VAL A 92 9.10 -13.73 -22.27
CA VAL A 92 9.47 -12.57 -21.43
C VAL A 92 8.65 -12.55 -20.14
N LEU A 93 7.35 -12.89 -20.22
CA LEU A 93 6.47 -12.95 -19.05
C LEU A 93 6.96 -14.01 -18.04
N TRP A 94 7.30 -15.22 -18.48
CA TRP A 94 7.79 -16.28 -17.58
C TRP A 94 9.15 -15.96 -16.97
N PHE A 95 10.04 -15.35 -17.76
CA PHE A 95 11.31 -14.84 -17.24
C PHE A 95 11.05 -13.82 -16.11
N GLY A 96 10.16 -12.85 -16.34
CA GLY A 96 9.77 -11.87 -15.33
C GLY A 96 9.19 -12.51 -14.08
N HIS A 97 8.33 -13.53 -14.24
CA HIS A 97 7.78 -14.26 -13.12
C HIS A 97 8.83 -15.01 -12.29
N GLY A 98 9.76 -15.69 -12.96
CA GLY A 98 10.85 -16.41 -12.32
C GLY A 98 11.78 -15.47 -11.55
N ALA A 99 12.25 -14.40 -12.19
CA ALA A 99 13.16 -13.43 -11.58
C ALA A 99 12.54 -12.77 -10.33
N LEU A 100 11.29 -12.30 -10.43
CA LEU A 100 10.62 -11.65 -9.31
C LEU A 100 10.34 -12.63 -8.15
N SER A 101 9.99 -13.89 -8.44
CA SER A 101 9.76 -14.90 -7.41
C SER A 101 11.03 -15.24 -6.64
N VAL A 102 12.16 -15.37 -7.35
CA VAL A 102 13.47 -15.58 -6.71
C VAL A 102 13.83 -14.37 -5.84
N ALA A 103 13.64 -13.15 -6.35
CA ALA A 103 13.91 -11.93 -5.57
C ALA A 103 13.05 -11.85 -4.30
N LEU A 104 11.77 -12.23 -4.38
CA LEU A 104 10.86 -12.29 -3.22
C LEU A 104 11.33 -13.30 -2.18
N ILE A 105 11.70 -14.51 -2.57
CA ILE A 105 12.19 -15.53 -1.65
C ILE A 105 13.48 -15.07 -0.97
N VAL A 106 14.43 -14.54 -1.73
CA VAL A 106 15.70 -14.05 -1.18
C VAL A 106 15.45 -12.87 -0.23
N ALA A 107 14.57 -11.93 -0.59
CA ALA A 107 14.21 -10.81 0.28
C ALA A 107 13.56 -11.28 1.59
N LEU A 108 12.63 -12.24 1.53
CA LEU A 108 12.01 -12.83 2.73
C LEU A 108 13.03 -13.48 3.66
N LEU A 109 13.90 -14.33 3.11
CA LEU A 109 14.96 -15.00 3.88
C LEU A 109 15.94 -13.97 4.47
N SER A 110 16.32 -12.96 3.69
CA SER A 110 17.21 -11.91 4.15
C SER A 110 16.59 -11.08 5.27
N GLY A 111 15.33 -10.67 5.17
CA GLY A 111 14.68 -9.91 6.25
C GLY A 111 14.50 -10.73 7.52
N LEU A 112 14.19 -12.03 7.40
CA LEU A 112 14.15 -12.94 8.57
C LEU A 112 15.52 -13.07 9.24
N ALA A 113 16.59 -13.17 8.44
CA ALA A 113 17.96 -13.18 8.95
C ALA A 113 18.31 -11.85 9.66
N HIS A 114 17.85 -10.71 9.17
CA HIS A 114 18.03 -9.41 9.84
C HIS A 114 17.30 -9.37 11.18
N VAL A 115 16.04 -9.81 11.23
CA VAL A 115 15.27 -9.89 12.48
C VAL A 115 16.00 -10.76 13.52
N ALA A 116 16.52 -11.91 13.09
CA ALA A 116 17.33 -12.77 13.97
C ALA A 116 18.63 -12.09 14.42
N ALA A 117 19.31 -11.38 13.51
CA ALA A 117 20.56 -10.68 13.80
C ALA A 117 20.36 -9.54 14.81
N VAL A 118 19.26 -8.77 14.72
CA VAL A 118 18.97 -7.72 15.70
C VAL A 118 18.82 -8.33 17.10
N ASN A 119 18.11 -9.47 17.22
CA ASN A 119 17.88 -10.11 18.51
C ASN A 119 19.16 -10.74 19.11
N ILE A 120 20.04 -11.32 18.28
CA ILE A 120 21.25 -12.01 18.75
C ILE A 120 22.42 -11.04 18.97
N SER A 121 22.63 -10.11 18.04
CA SER A 121 23.84 -9.29 17.98
C SER A 121 23.61 -7.79 18.26
N GLY A 122 22.36 -7.37 18.44
CA GLY A 122 22.01 -5.95 18.59
C GLY A 122 22.27 -5.11 17.33
N ARG A 123 22.63 -5.74 16.20
CA ARG A 123 22.93 -5.05 14.95
C ARG A 123 21.65 -4.52 14.33
N LEU A 124 21.47 -3.20 14.36
CA LEU A 124 20.36 -2.53 13.70
C LEU A 124 20.46 -2.65 12.16
N PRO A 125 19.31 -2.71 11.44
CA PRO A 125 19.31 -2.75 9.99
C PRO A 125 19.88 -1.46 9.41
N THR A 126 20.70 -1.56 8.36
CA THR A 126 21.25 -0.38 7.70
C THR A 126 20.20 0.27 6.79
N ILE A 127 20.41 1.53 6.40
CA ILE A 127 19.50 2.24 5.49
C ILE A 127 19.30 1.51 4.15
N VAL A 128 20.34 0.79 3.70
CA VAL A 128 20.32 -0.01 2.46
C VAL A 128 19.40 -1.22 2.60
N ASP A 129 19.37 -1.85 3.78
CA ASP A 129 18.50 -3.00 4.05
C ASP A 129 17.03 -2.57 4.05
N TRP A 130 16.73 -1.41 4.65
CA TRP A 130 15.40 -0.80 4.60
C TRP A 130 14.95 -0.47 3.19
N TRP A 131 15.83 0.13 2.38
CA TRP A 131 15.54 0.43 0.97
C TRP A 131 15.26 -0.83 0.17
N ASN A 132 16.06 -1.89 0.36
CA ASN A 132 15.86 -3.15 -0.33
C ASN A 132 14.49 -3.77 0.02
N LEU A 133 14.17 -3.89 1.31
CA LEU A 133 12.88 -4.41 1.76
C LEU A 133 11.71 -3.59 1.20
N GLY A 134 11.85 -2.26 1.18
CA GLY A 134 10.86 -1.34 0.61
C GLY A 134 10.65 -1.55 -0.89
N ILE A 135 11.73 -1.59 -1.68
CA ILE A 135 11.66 -1.76 -3.14
C ILE A 135 11.09 -3.13 -3.50
N VAL A 136 11.53 -4.21 -2.84
CA VAL A 136 11.02 -5.56 -3.14
C VAL A 136 9.54 -5.69 -2.75
N SER A 137 9.13 -5.14 -1.61
CA SER A 137 7.71 -5.12 -1.21
C SER A 137 6.86 -4.33 -2.21
N PHE A 138 7.34 -3.17 -2.65
CA PHE A 138 6.64 -2.33 -3.62
C PHE A 138 6.52 -3.01 -5.00
N THR A 139 7.61 -3.61 -5.48
CA THR A 139 7.61 -4.33 -6.77
C THR A 139 6.71 -5.56 -6.72
N ALA A 140 6.65 -6.29 -5.61
CA ALA A 140 5.71 -7.39 -5.41
C ALA A 140 4.25 -6.92 -5.42
N ALA A 141 3.94 -5.81 -4.74
CA ALA A 141 2.62 -5.21 -4.74
C ALA A 141 2.19 -4.78 -6.15
N LEU A 142 3.08 -4.12 -6.89
CA LEU A 142 2.80 -3.70 -8.26
C LEU A 142 2.64 -4.89 -9.20
N ALA A 143 3.46 -5.93 -9.03
CA ALA A 143 3.31 -7.17 -9.80
C ALA A 143 1.98 -7.87 -9.50
N ALA A 144 1.49 -7.86 -8.26
CA ALA A 144 0.17 -8.40 -7.93
C ALA A 144 -0.96 -7.69 -8.68
N ILE A 145 -0.82 -6.39 -8.97
CA ILE A 145 -1.81 -5.61 -9.73
C ILE A 145 -1.69 -5.85 -11.23
N ILE A 146 -0.46 -5.88 -11.77
CA ILE A 146 -0.20 -5.93 -13.22
C ILE A 146 -0.29 -7.36 -13.76
N ALA A 147 0.08 -8.36 -12.97
CA ALA A 147 0.14 -9.75 -13.41
C ALA A 147 -1.23 -10.24 -13.92
N PRO A 148 -1.26 -11.07 -14.98
CA PRO A 148 -2.48 -11.67 -15.48
C PRO A 148 -3.24 -12.43 -14.39
N ARG A 149 -4.56 -12.25 -14.35
CA ARG A 149 -5.44 -12.92 -13.38
C ARG A 149 -5.22 -14.43 -13.45
N GLY A 150 -4.83 -15.04 -12.33
CA GLY A 150 -4.55 -16.47 -12.25
C GLY A 150 -3.73 -16.83 -11.02
N THR A 151 -2.99 -17.95 -11.10
CA THR A 151 -2.13 -18.43 -10.01
C THR A 151 -1.05 -17.42 -9.63
N TRP A 152 -0.45 -16.72 -10.60
CA TRP A 152 0.62 -15.75 -10.36
C TRP A 152 0.17 -14.53 -9.55
N THR A 153 -1.03 -13.99 -9.81
CA THR A 153 -1.61 -12.92 -8.99
C THR A 153 -1.71 -13.36 -7.52
N ARG A 154 -2.11 -14.61 -7.26
CA ARG A 154 -2.21 -15.16 -5.90
C ARG A 154 -0.84 -15.31 -5.24
N VAL A 155 0.15 -15.78 -5.99
CA VAL A 155 1.53 -15.89 -5.50
C VAL A 155 2.07 -14.52 -5.10
N TYR A 156 1.88 -13.49 -5.93
CA TYR A 156 2.33 -12.14 -5.60
C TYR A 156 1.52 -11.49 -4.49
N SER A 157 0.22 -11.73 -4.39
CA SER A 157 -0.56 -11.22 -3.27
C SER A 157 -0.09 -11.82 -1.95
N VAL A 158 0.12 -13.15 -1.91
CA VAL A 158 0.66 -13.84 -0.72
C VAL A 158 2.08 -13.35 -0.42
N GLY A 159 2.94 -13.21 -1.43
CA GLY A 159 4.29 -12.69 -1.28
C GLY A 159 4.31 -11.25 -0.76
N THR A 160 3.41 -10.39 -1.24
CA THR A 160 3.27 -9.01 -0.77
C THR A 160 2.81 -8.97 0.69
N VAL A 161 1.83 -9.79 1.07
CA VAL A 161 1.38 -9.90 2.47
C VAL A 161 2.50 -10.41 3.38
N ALA A 162 3.25 -11.42 2.94
CA ALA A 162 4.40 -11.95 3.69
C ALA A 162 5.52 -10.90 3.86
N MET A 163 5.85 -10.17 2.78
CA MET A 163 6.83 -9.09 2.83
C MET A 163 6.37 -7.94 3.72
N MET A 164 5.10 -7.56 3.67
CA MET A 164 4.54 -6.53 4.56
C MET A 164 4.61 -6.97 6.03
N ALA A 165 4.26 -8.22 6.33
CA ALA A 165 4.41 -8.78 7.68
C ALA A 165 5.88 -8.75 8.14
N LEU A 166 6.81 -9.07 7.26
CA LEU A 166 8.24 -9.04 7.56
C LEU A 166 8.77 -7.63 7.80
N VAL A 167 8.34 -6.65 7.00
CA VAL A 167 8.67 -5.23 7.21
C VAL A 167 8.13 -4.78 8.57
N CYS A 168 6.87 -5.08 8.88
CA CYS A 168 6.28 -4.77 10.18
C CYS A 168 7.05 -5.42 11.34
N LEU A 169 7.45 -6.69 11.20
CA LEU A 169 8.24 -7.40 12.21
C LEU A 169 9.62 -6.76 12.40
N THR A 170 10.28 -6.38 11.31
CA THR A 170 11.59 -5.72 11.34
C THR A 170 11.49 -4.36 12.03
N ILE A 171 10.45 -3.58 11.73
CA ILE A 171 10.17 -2.30 12.41
C ILE A 171 9.88 -2.54 13.89
N HIS A 172 9.07 -3.55 14.22
CA HIS A 172 8.73 -3.88 15.61
C HIS A 172 9.97 -4.21 16.45
N VAL A 173 10.91 -4.96 15.89
CA VAL A 173 12.16 -5.34 16.57
C VAL A 173 13.16 -4.18 16.61
N ALA A 174 13.19 -3.33 15.58
CA ALA A 174 14.09 -2.18 15.53
C ALA A 174 13.66 -0.99 16.43
N LEU A 175 12.36 -0.84 16.71
CA LEU A 175 11.84 0.23 17.56
C LEU A 175 11.93 -0.17 19.04
N ASP A 176 12.73 0.55 19.82
CA ASP A 176 12.76 0.42 21.28
C ASP A 176 11.66 1.28 21.92
N LEU A 177 10.40 0.92 21.63
CA LEU A 177 9.20 1.61 22.12
C LEU A 177 8.43 0.72 23.11
N THR A 178 7.63 1.34 23.97
CA THR A 178 6.75 0.59 24.86
C THR A 178 5.76 -0.27 24.04
N PRO A 179 5.37 -1.47 24.53
CA PRO A 179 4.49 -2.37 23.78
C PRO A 179 3.19 -1.71 23.30
N LEU A 180 2.60 -0.82 24.11
CA LEU A 180 1.41 -0.05 23.75
C LEU A 180 1.64 0.88 22.58
N ARG A 181 2.80 1.57 22.54
CA ARG A 181 3.16 2.46 21.45
C ARG A 181 3.44 1.69 20.15
N LYS A 182 4.03 0.50 20.25
CA LYS A 182 4.20 -0.40 19.10
C LYS A 182 2.84 -0.84 18.54
N LEU A 183 1.90 -1.20 19.42
CA LEU A 183 0.54 -1.58 19.03
C LEU A 183 -0.19 -0.43 18.35
N GLU A 184 -0.10 0.79 18.90
CA GLU A 184 -0.66 2.00 18.30
C GLU A 184 -0.18 2.20 16.86
N ILE A 185 1.15 2.25 16.65
CA ILE A 185 1.74 2.47 15.32
C ILE A 185 1.29 1.36 14.35
N PHE A 186 1.27 0.11 14.81
CA PHE A 186 0.81 -1.02 13.99
C PHE A 186 -0.65 -0.88 13.56
N LEU A 187 -1.55 -0.56 14.50
CA LEU A 187 -2.98 -0.38 14.20
C LEU A 187 -3.20 0.79 13.25
N VAL A 188 -2.50 1.91 13.45
CA VAL A 188 -2.60 3.08 12.57
C VAL A 188 -2.13 2.76 11.16
N VAL A 189 -0.97 2.10 11.01
CA VAL A 189 -0.46 1.72 9.68
C VAL A 189 -1.40 0.72 9.00
N ALA A 190 -1.85 -0.30 9.72
CA ALA A 190 -2.81 -1.27 9.18
C ALA A 190 -4.13 -0.60 8.78
N GLY A 191 -4.63 0.33 9.59
CA GLY A 191 -5.81 1.15 9.29
C GLY A 191 -5.65 2.00 8.05
N CYS A 192 -4.50 2.67 7.89
CA CYS A 192 -4.18 3.48 6.70
C CYS A 192 -4.13 2.64 5.41
N VAL A 193 -3.52 1.45 5.47
CA VAL A 193 -3.47 0.51 4.35
C VAL A 193 -4.87 0.04 3.98
N MET A 194 -5.66 -0.37 4.99
CA MET A 194 -7.03 -0.84 4.79
C MET A 194 -7.92 0.27 4.20
N LEU A 195 -7.87 1.49 4.74
CA LEU A 195 -8.58 2.65 4.22
C LEU A 195 -8.22 2.93 2.76
N SER A 196 -6.93 2.97 2.44
CA SER A 196 -6.45 3.25 1.09
C SER A 196 -6.95 2.19 0.09
N ALA A 197 -6.86 0.90 0.47
CA ALA A 197 -7.36 -0.19 -0.34
C ALA A 197 -8.88 -0.10 -0.56
N SER A 198 -9.64 0.23 0.48
CA SER A 198 -11.09 0.38 0.37
C SER A 198 -11.50 1.62 -0.44
N TYR A 199 -10.74 2.71 -0.40
CA TYR A 199 -10.98 3.85 -1.30
C TYR A 199 -10.75 3.50 -2.76
N ILE A 200 -9.67 2.77 -3.07
CA ILE A 200 -9.40 2.29 -4.43
C ILE A 200 -10.51 1.33 -4.89
N ALA A 201 -10.94 0.42 -4.03
CA ALA A 201 -12.02 -0.52 -4.33
C ALA A 201 -13.34 0.21 -4.60
N ARG A 202 -13.69 1.22 -3.78
CA ARG A 202 -14.86 2.08 -4.00
C ARG A 202 -14.81 2.82 -5.34
N PHE A 203 -13.62 3.28 -5.76
CA PHE A 203 -13.48 3.92 -7.07
C PHE A 203 -13.77 2.95 -8.23
N ARG A 204 -13.46 1.65 -8.04
CA ARG A 204 -13.77 0.60 -9.01
C ARG A 204 -15.25 0.26 -9.05
N GLU A 205 -15.95 0.26 -7.91
CA GLU A 205 -17.41 0.09 -7.86
C GLU A 205 -18.13 1.17 -8.71
N GLY A 206 -17.62 2.41 -8.69
CA GLY A 206 -18.15 3.51 -9.50
C GLY A 206 -18.08 3.29 -11.02
N LEU A 207 -17.25 2.34 -11.50
CA LEU A 207 -17.11 1.98 -12.92
C LEU A 207 -18.06 0.86 -13.36
N GLY A 208 -19.02 0.45 -12.53
CA GLY A 208 -20.05 -0.52 -12.86
C GLY A 208 -19.83 -1.92 -12.28
N GLU A 209 -18.90 -2.09 -11.34
CA GLU A 209 -18.83 -3.32 -10.52
C GLU A 209 -19.96 -3.30 -9.46
N ALA A 210 -20.49 -4.48 -9.11
CA ALA A 210 -21.53 -4.60 -8.09
C ALA A 210 -21.02 -4.11 -6.73
N VAL A 211 -21.91 -3.49 -5.96
CA VAL A 211 -21.56 -2.93 -4.64
C VAL A 211 -21.17 -4.05 -3.68
N ASP A 212 -19.99 -3.96 -3.08
CA ASP A 212 -19.43 -4.96 -2.19
C ASP A 212 -19.45 -4.46 -0.73
N ASP A 213 -20.05 -5.25 0.15
CA ASP A 213 -20.11 -4.93 1.58
C ASP A 213 -18.73 -5.00 2.24
N VAL A 214 -17.77 -5.72 1.63
CA VAL A 214 -16.37 -5.75 2.06
C VAL A 214 -15.73 -4.37 1.98
N VAL A 215 -16.06 -3.57 0.95
CA VAL A 215 -15.53 -2.21 0.79
C VAL A 215 -16.05 -1.29 1.89
N THR A 216 -17.34 -1.41 2.21
CA THR A 216 -17.97 -0.62 3.28
C THR A 216 -17.39 -0.98 4.65
N CYS A 217 -17.26 -2.29 4.93
CA CYS A 217 -16.61 -2.78 6.15
C CYS A 217 -15.15 -2.29 6.25
N GLY A 218 -14.40 -2.35 5.15
CA GLY A 218 -13.02 -1.87 5.08
C GLY A 218 -12.86 -0.39 5.36
N LEU A 219 -13.78 0.45 4.86
CA LEU A 219 -13.79 1.89 5.15
C LEU A 219 -14.04 2.15 6.64
N TRP A 220 -15.04 1.49 7.25
CA TRP A 220 -15.34 1.63 8.67
C TRP A 220 -14.20 1.14 9.55
N LEU A 221 -13.76 -0.10 9.35
CA LEU A 221 -12.73 -0.73 10.18
C LEU A 221 -11.40 0.00 10.03
N GLY A 222 -11.00 0.34 8.79
CA GLY A 222 -9.78 1.10 8.54
C GLY A 222 -9.83 2.48 9.20
N SER A 223 -10.96 3.18 9.13
CA SER A 223 -11.12 4.47 9.83
C SER A 223 -11.03 4.36 11.35
N SER A 224 -11.62 3.33 11.94
CA SER A 224 -11.52 3.05 13.39
C SER A 224 -10.08 2.75 13.79
N LEU A 225 -9.36 1.93 13.02
CA LEU A 225 -7.98 1.56 13.29
C LEU A 225 -6.99 2.73 13.21
N VAL A 226 -7.27 3.74 12.38
CA VAL A 226 -6.45 4.96 12.34
C VAL A 226 -6.80 5.88 13.51
N ALA A 227 -8.08 6.19 13.68
CA ALA A 227 -8.47 7.27 14.59
C ALA A 227 -8.44 6.85 16.06
N LEU A 228 -8.95 5.66 16.40
CA LEU A 228 -9.11 5.25 17.80
C LEU A 228 -7.79 5.06 18.54
N PRO A 229 -6.74 4.40 18.00
CA PRO A 229 -5.50 4.22 18.74
C PRO A 229 -4.84 5.56 19.09
N ILE A 230 -4.78 6.49 18.12
CA ILE A 230 -4.19 7.82 18.33
C ILE A 230 -5.04 8.63 19.33
N LEU A 231 -6.35 8.54 19.24
CA LEU A 231 -7.26 9.20 20.17
C LEU A 231 -7.06 8.66 21.61
N ILE A 232 -6.92 7.34 21.76
CA ILE A 232 -6.66 6.69 23.06
C ILE A 232 -5.32 7.14 23.63
N THR A 233 -4.27 7.25 22.82
CA THR A 233 -2.94 7.64 23.29
C THR A 233 -2.86 9.11 23.67
N VAL A 234 -3.51 10.00 22.92
CA VAL A 234 -3.69 11.41 23.30
C VAL A 234 -4.49 11.53 24.59
N PHE A 235 -5.60 10.78 24.73
CA PHE A 235 -6.41 10.79 25.94
C PHE A 235 -5.63 10.28 27.17
N HIS A 236 -4.86 9.20 27.00
CA HIS A 236 -4.01 8.65 28.05
C HIS A 236 -2.92 9.63 28.50
N HIS A 237 -2.25 10.31 27.56
CA HIS A 237 -1.25 11.33 27.90
C HIS A 237 -1.85 12.53 28.61
N TRP A 238 -3.00 12.99 28.13
CA TRP A 238 -3.74 14.08 28.75
C TRP A 238 -4.14 13.73 30.19
N SER A 239 -4.70 12.54 30.41
CA SER A 239 -5.16 12.08 31.72
C SER A 239 -4.02 11.92 32.74
N ASN A 240 -2.87 11.40 32.33
CA ASN A 240 -1.80 11.04 33.26
C ASN A 240 -0.82 12.18 33.54
N ASN A 241 -0.39 12.91 32.51
CA ASN A 241 0.72 13.84 32.63
C ASN A 241 0.31 15.31 32.48
N ALA A 242 -0.94 15.58 32.09
CA ALA A 242 -1.43 16.90 31.73
C ALA A 242 -0.48 17.66 30.76
N SER A 243 0.29 16.92 29.98
CA SER A 243 1.28 17.41 29.03
C SER A 243 0.90 16.95 27.64
N PHE A 244 0.98 17.88 26.69
CA PHE A 244 0.64 17.65 25.30
C PHE A 244 1.77 16.92 24.57
N ALA A 245 1.44 15.79 23.94
CA ALA A 245 2.37 15.03 23.11
C ALA A 245 2.25 15.56 21.69
N VAL A 246 3.04 16.60 21.37
CA VAL A 246 2.95 17.38 20.13
C VAL A 246 2.84 16.49 18.88
N TYR A 247 3.64 15.42 18.80
CA TYR A 247 3.63 14.52 17.64
C TYR A 247 2.31 13.75 17.49
N ASP A 248 1.69 13.30 18.59
CA ASP A 248 0.44 12.54 18.56
C ASP A 248 -0.74 13.43 18.22
N GLU A 249 -0.72 14.66 18.69
CA GLU A 249 -1.75 15.65 18.40
C GLU A 249 -1.70 16.09 16.95
N ILE A 250 -0.50 16.37 16.43
CA ILE A 250 -0.32 16.67 15.01
C ILE A 250 -0.78 15.47 14.18
N ALA A 251 -0.40 14.24 14.53
CA ALA A 251 -0.85 13.05 13.82
C ALA A 251 -2.38 12.88 13.88
N LEU A 252 -2.99 13.06 15.05
CA LEU A 252 -4.44 12.96 15.23
C LEU A 252 -5.18 14.00 14.38
N ILE A 253 -4.81 15.27 14.50
CA ILE A 253 -5.45 16.38 13.77
C ILE A 253 -5.30 16.15 12.27
N THR A 254 -4.08 15.87 11.80
CA THR A 254 -3.81 15.71 10.36
C THR A 254 -4.58 14.53 9.77
N LEU A 255 -4.55 13.36 10.40
CA LEU A 255 -5.22 12.16 9.90
C LEU A 255 -6.73 12.26 9.98
N THR A 256 -7.29 12.75 11.11
CA THR A 256 -8.75 12.89 11.26
C THR A 256 -9.32 13.97 10.35
N PHE A 257 -8.61 15.08 10.16
CA PHE A 257 -8.97 16.12 9.20
C PHE A 257 -8.90 15.60 7.76
N LEU A 258 -7.85 14.86 7.40
CA LEU A 258 -7.74 14.24 6.08
C LEU A 258 -8.91 13.28 5.84
N MET A 259 -9.25 12.42 6.81
CA MET A 259 -10.39 11.49 6.73
C MET A 259 -11.74 12.18 6.62
N LEU A 260 -11.91 13.31 7.33
CA LEU A 260 -13.10 14.15 7.23
C LEU A 260 -13.21 14.74 5.83
N MET A 261 -12.13 15.33 5.31
CA MET A 261 -12.12 15.95 3.98
C MET A 261 -12.33 14.94 2.87
N THR A 262 -11.57 13.84 2.85
CA THR A 262 -11.75 12.78 1.86
C THR A 262 -13.15 12.16 1.96
N GLY A 263 -13.65 11.98 3.18
CA GLY A 263 -15.01 11.50 3.41
C GLY A 263 -16.09 12.44 2.88
N LEU A 264 -15.95 13.76 3.07
CA LEU A 264 -16.91 14.75 2.58
C LEU A 264 -16.87 14.87 1.05
N VAL A 265 -15.67 14.92 0.47
CA VAL A 265 -15.47 15.03 -1.00
C VAL A 265 -15.99 13.78 -1.71
N TRP A 266 -15.73 12.58 -1.17
CA TRP A 266 -16.14 11.31 -1.77
C TRP A 266 -17.45 10.74 -1.23
N GLN A 267 -18.13 11.46 -0.33
CA GLN A 267 -19.40 11.08 0.30
C GLN A 267 -19.33 9.71 1.00
N VAL A 268 -18.27 9.46 1.76
CA VAL A 268 -18.01 8.21 2.47
C VAL A 268 -18.37 8.36 3.95
N LYS A 269 -19.49 7.76 4.37
CA LYS A 269 -19.97 7.93 5.76
C LYS A 269 -18.98 7.46 6.81
N GLY A 270 -18.36 6.30 6.63
CA GLY A 270 -17.44 5.72 7.62
C GLY A 270 -16.29 6.66 8.01
N SER A 271 -15.53 7.13 7.02
CA SER A 271 -14.40 8.04 7.27
C SER A 271 -14.84 9.41 7.78
N THR A 272 -15.99 9.94 7.32
CA THR A 272 -16.52 11.21 7.87
C THR A 272 -16.96 11.08 9.32
N ALA A 273 -17.66 10.00 9.67
CA ALA A 273 -18.23 9.81 10.99
C ALA A 273 -17.12 9.58 12.02
N ILE A 274 -16.17 8.69 11.72
CA ILE A 274 -15.07 8.38 12.63
C ILE A 274 -14.02 9.49 12.65
N GLY A 275 -13.63 10.02 11.49
CA GLY A 275 -12.67 11.13 11.41
C GLY A 275 -13.23 12.40 12.05
N GLY A 276 -14.44 12.81 11.67
CA GLY A 276 -15.11 13.98 12.24
C GLY A 276 -15.45 13.82 13.72
N GLY A 277 -15.93 12.64 14.13
CA GLY A 277 -16.22 12.34 15.53
C GLY A 277 -14.98 12.38 16.42
N SER A 278 -13.87 11.81 15.95
CA SER A 278 -12.59 11.83 16.68
C SER A 278 -12.01 13.24 16.77
N LEU A 279 -12.07 14.02 15.68
CA LEU A 279 -11.65 15.42 15.66
C LEU A 279 -12.49 16.27 16.62
N PHE A 280 -13.82 16.09 16.61
CA PHE A 280 -14.73 16.78 17.52
C PHE A 280 -14.44 16.44 18.98
N LEU A 281 -14.24 15.15 19.31
CA LEU A 281 -13.89 14.73 20.66
C LEU A 281 -12.55 15.33 21.11
N TYR A 282 -11.55 15.34 20.24
CA TYR A 282 -10.26 15.97 20.53
C TYR A 282 -10.41 17.47 20.83
N LEU A 283 -11.21 18.20 20.05
CA LEU A 283 -11.50 19.61 20.31
C LEU A 283 -12.20 19.82 21.67
N LEU A 284 -13.10 18.92 22.06
CA LEU A 284 -13.75 18.97 23.38
C LEU A 284 -12.72 18.77 24.50
N ILE A 285 -11.82 17.79 24.38
CA ILE A 285 -10.73 17.55 25.34
C ILE A 285 -9.85 18.80 25.44
N LEU A 286 -9.53 19.43 24.32
CA LEU A 286 -8.72 20.65 24.26
C LEU A 286 -9.41 21.81 24.99
N VAL A 287 -10.70 22.04 24.74
CA VAL A 287 -11.51 23.04 25.45
C VAL A 287 -11.59 22.75 26.95
N ALA A 288 -11.81 21.49 27.34
CA ALA A 288 -11.83 21.10 28.75
C ALA A 288 -10.48 21.35 29.42
N SER A 289 -9.37 20.95 28.78
CA SER A 289 -8.01 21.20 29.26
C SER A 289 -7.74 22.70 29.47
N LEU A 290 -8.22 23.54 28.54
CA LEU A 290 -8.08 24.99 28.61
C LEU A 290 -8.81 25.59 29.82
N ILE A 291 -10.03 25.12 30.12
CA ILE A 291 -10.82 25.59 31.28
C ILE A 291 -10.07 25.30 32.58
N TYR A 292 -9.37 24.17 32.67
CA TYR A 292 -8.62 23.78 33.87
C TYR A 292 -7.22 24.42 33.95
N ARG A 293 -6.60 24.84 32.83
CA ARG A 293 -5.25 25.44 32.79
C ARG A 293 -5.16 26.65 31.86
N PRO A 294 -5.43 27.87 32.36
CA PRO A 294 -5.59 29.08 31.55
C PRO A 294 -4.30 29.66 30.93
N GLN A 295 -3.11 29.10 31.22
CA GLN A 295 -1.83 29.70 30.81
C GLN A 295 -1.46 29.52 29.31
N VAL A 296 -2.22 28.72 28.53
CA VAL A 296 -1.96 28.44 27.09
C VAL A 296 -3.00 29.11 26.16
N ALA A 297 -3.78 30.06 26.69
CA ALA A 297 -5.04 30.51 26.10
C ALA A 297 -4.97 31.10 24.66
N ILE A 298 -3.93 31.86 24.32
CA ILE A 298 -3.94 32.68 23.08
C ILE A 298 -3.79 31.85 21.80
N GLY A 299 -2.89 30.85 21.77
CA GLY A 299 -2.67 30.03 20.59
C GLY A 299 -3.88 29.15 20.23
N ILE A 300 -4.62 28.73 21.25
CA ILE A 300 -5.77 27.85 21.11
C ILE A 300 -7.00 28.61 20.60
N TYR A 301 -7.26 29.82 21.10
CA TYR A 301 -8.33 30.66 20.54
C TYR A 301 -8.09 30.97 19.05
N LEU A 302 -6.83 31.14 18.67
CA LEU A 302 -6.45 31.41 17.28
C LEU A 302 -6.58 30.15 16.39
N ALA A 303 -6.27 28.97 16.92
CA ALA A 303 -6.46 27.69 16.24
C ALA A 303 -7.95 27.31 16.09
N ILE A 304 -8.75 27.49 17.14
CA ILE A 304 -10.21 27.25 17.09
C ILE A 304 -10.86 28.28 16.17
N GLY A 305 -10.52 29.56 16.30
CA GLY A 305 -11.01 30.62 15.42
C GLY A 305 -10.65 30.36 13.96
N GLY A 306 -9.40 29.99 13.69
CA GLY A 306 -8.94 29.61 12.35
C GLY A 306 -9.67 28.38 11.81
N GLY A 307 -9.85 27.34 12.64
CA GLY A 307 -10.56 26.12 12.27
C GLY A 307 -12.04 26.35 11.94
N VAL A 308 -12.72 27.20 12.71
CA VAL A 308 -14.13 27.57 12.46
C VAL A 308 -14.24 28.38 11.17
N VAL A 309 -13.41 29.41 10.99
CA VAL A 309 -13.40 30.22 9.76
C VAL A 309 -13.10 29.36 8.54
N PHE A 310 -12.13 28.44 8.65
CA PHE A 310 -11.77 27.52 7.59
C PHE A 310 -12.90 26.54 7.26
N ALA A 311 -13.55 25.95 8.28
CA ALA A 311 -14.69 25.04 8.09
C ALA A 311 -15.88 25.74 7.44
N ILE A 312 -16.17 26.98 7.84
CA ILE A 312 -17.20 27.82 7.20
C ILE A 312 -16.83 28.11 5.74
N GLY A 313 -15.57 28.47 5.47
CA GLY A 313 -15.07 28.69 4.12
C GLY A 313 -15.21 27.45 3.23
N LEU A 314 -14.89 26.27 3.76
CA LEU A 314 -15.04 25.01 3.05
C LEU A 314 -16.52 24.67 2.79
N MET A 315 -17.37 24.84 3.80
CA MET A 315 -18.81 24.60 3.66
C MET A 315 -19.40 25.53 2.59
N LEU A 316 -19.02 26.81 2.59
CA LEU A 316 -19.42 27.78 1.57
C LEU A 316 -18.92 27.40 0.18
N ALA A 317 -17.69 26.91 0.05
CA ALA A 317 -17.13 26.44 -1.22
C ALA A 317 -17.92 25.25 -1.79
N ILE A 318 -18.25 24.27 -0.94
CA ILE A 318 -19.07 23.11 -1.33
C ILE A 318 -20.50 23.55 -1.69
N TYR A 319 -21.10 24.45 -0.91
CA TYR A 319 -22.42 24.99 -1.20
C TYR A 319 -22.45 25.75 -2.52
N ARG A 320 -21.42 26.54 -2.82
CA ARG A 320 -21.28 27.26 -4.09
C ARG A 320 -21.31 26.30 -5.28
N GLU A 321 -20.49 25.25 -5.26
CA GLU A 321 -20.46 24.27 -6.35
C GLU A 321 -21.79 23.55 -6.49
N ARG A 322 -22.44 23.19 -5.37
CA ARG A 322 -23.78 22.57 -5.41
C ARG A 322 -24.82 23.51 -5.99
N LEU A 323 -24.85 24.79 -5.57
CA LEU A 323 -25.78 25.80 -6.07
C LEU A 323 -25.65 26.02 -7.57
N THR A 324 -24.43 26.02 -8.11
CA THR A 324 -24.20 26.17 -9.55
C THR A 324 -24.69 24.99 -10.39
N ARG A 325 -24.83 23.79 -9.82
CA ARG A 325 -25.29 22.58 -10.53
C ARG A 325 -26.79 22.30 -10.39
N ILE A 326 -27.49 23.04 -9.54
CA ILE A 326 -28.96 22.91 -9.37
C ILE A 326 -29.74 23.25 -10.67
N PRO A 327 -29.40 24.29 -11.44
CA PRO A 327 -30.16 24.63 -12.66
C PRO A 327 -30.10 23.53 -13.72
N GLU A 328 -28.93 22.94 -13.94
CA GLU A 328 -28.75 21.82 -14.89
C GLU A 328 -29.48 20.54 -14.45
N ARG A 329 -29.53 20.27 -13.14
CA ARG A 329 -30.27 19.12 -12.60
C ARG A 329 -31.79 19.28 -12.71
N ILE A 330 -32.28 20.50 -12.52
CA ILE A 330 -33.71 20.84 -12.72
C ILE A 330 -34.06 20.72 -14.21
N ALA A 331 -33.19 21.20 -15.11
CA ALA A 331 -33.38 21.09 -16.55
C ALA A 331 -33.46 19.62 -17.03
N ASN A 332 -32.65 18.73 -16.44
CA ASN A 332 -32.60 17.30 -16.80
C ASN A 332 -33.55 16.40 -15.97
N ARG A 333 -34.39 16.97 -15.09
CA ARG A 333 -35.27 16.22 -14.15
C ARG A 333 -34.55 15.10 -13.38
N GLN A 334 -33.29 15.29 -13.05
CA GLN A 334 -32.53 14.37 -12.19
C GLN A 334 -32.47 14.97 -10.79
N GLY A 335 -33.16 14.34 -9.84
CA GLY A 335 -33.42 14.95 -8.54
C GLY A 335 -33.72 13.96 -7.43
N VAL A 336 -34.35 14.51 -6.37
CA VAL A 336 -34.40 14.12 -4.94
C VAL A 336 -34.45 12.62 -4.60
N PHE A 337 -34.85 11.73 -5.51
CA PHE A 337 -34.82 10.28 -5.31
C PHE A 337 -33.46 9.61 -5.49
N GLN A 338 -32.46 10.26 -6.09
CA GLN A 338 -31.12 9.67 -6.23
C GLN A 338 -30.18 10.01 -5.05
N VAL A 339 -30.60 10.91 -4.14
CA VAL A 339 -29.79 11.33 -2.97
C VAL A 339 -30.06 10.45 -1.73
N MET A 340 -31.05 9.55 -1.78
CA MET A 340 -31.26 8.52 -0.76
C MET A 340 -30.39 7.26 -0.92
N SER A 341 -29.56 7.15 -1.95
CA SER A 341 -28.55 6.08 -2.04
C SER A 341 -27.24 6.47 -1.34
N TRP A 342 -27.31 7.26 -0.26
CA TRP A 342 -26.16 7.51 0.59
C TRP A 342 -25.86 6.20 1.32
N ARG A 343 -24.79 5.50 0.94
CA ARG A 343 -24.29 4.35 1.69
C ARG A 343 -23.39 4.82 2.83
#